data_AF-A0A2R4MGY2-F1
#
_entry.id   AF-A0A2R4MGY2-F1
#
_cell.length_a   1.000
_cell.length_b   1.000
_cell.length_c   1.000
_cell.angle_alpha   90.00
_cell.angle_beta   90.00
_cell.angle_gamma   90.00
#
_symmetry.space_group_name_H-M   'P 1'
#
loop_
_entity.id
_entity.type
_entity.pdbx_description
1 polymer ?
#
loop_
_entity_poly.entity_id
_entity_poly.type
_entity_poly.pdbx_seq_one_letter_code
_entity_poly.pdbx_strand_id
1 'polypeptide(L)'
;MTNSDKNGAEKDAPKGLVGGVPTGDLDARIRAARQKGGYGEYQTKPKEHLSGHAKASRLGTEFIAAILVGGFIGYFADMAMGTTPWFLLVMVLVGFVAGVLNVVRAAARMNAEAIITPDMDLGPEAHRDDADGK
;
A
#
# COMPACT_ATOMS: atom_id res chain seq x y z
N MET A 1 9.31 70.50 -34.48
CA MET A 1 9.97 69.77 -35.58
C MET A 1 10.57 68.49 -35.00
N THR A 2 10.45 67.38 -35.74
CA THR A 2 11.03 66.01 -35.54
C THR A 2 10.50 65.22 -34.34
N ASN A 3 9.72 64.13 -34.45
CA ASN A 3 9.72 62.91 -35.28
C ASN A 3 10.88 61.94 -35.06
N SER A 4 10.52 60.66 -34.89
CA SER A 4 11.32 59.42 -34.95
C SER A 4 12.46 59.34 -33.93
N ASP A 5 12.51 58.38 -33.02
CA ASP A 5 12.82 56.96 -33.26
C ASP A 5 12.95 56.39 -31.81
N LYS A 6 12.46 55.23 -31.35
CA LYS A 6 12.29 53.92 -31.95
C LYS A 6 11.28 53.12 -31.13
N ASN A 7 10.49 52.39 -31.89
CA ASN A 7 9.66 51.27 -31.48
C ASN A 7 10.58 50.13 -30.99
N GLY A 8 10.31 49.60 -29.80
CA GLY A 8 11.06 48.49 -29.21
C GLY A 8 10.12 47.62 -28.40
N ALA A 9 9.42 46.73 -29.12
CA ALA A 9 8.80 45.48 -28.66
C ALA A 9 8.42 45.38 -27.18
N GLU A 10 7.12 45.37 -26.89
CA GLU A 10 6.56 44.17 -26.24
C GLU A 10 5.10 44.04 -26.66
N LYS A 11 4.89 42.99 -27.45
CA LYS A 11 3.58 42.52 -27.87
C LYS A 11 2.88 41.91 -26.65
N ASP A 12 1.58 41.72 -26.80
CA ASP A 12 0.76 40.77 -26.03
C ASP A 12 0.11 41.30 -24.74
N ALA A 13 -0.99 42.02 -24.97
CA ALA A 13 -2.16 42.02 -24.09
C ALA A 13 -2.73 40.59 -23.91
N PRO A 14 -3.80 40.41 -23.13
CA PRO A 14 -4.03 40.80 -21.74
C PRO A 14 -3.90 39.59 -20.80
N LYS A 15 -3.43 39.82 -19.57
CA LYS A 15 -3.47 38.85 -18.48
C LYS A 15 -4.93 38.51 -18.12
N GLY A 16 -5.48 37.51 -18.82
CA GLY A 16 -6.73 36.85 -18.48
C GLY A 16 -6.53 35.97 -17.25
N LEU A 17 -6.64 36.57 -16.07
CA LEU A 17 -7.06 35.85 -14.88
C LEU A 17 -8.59 35.77 -14.90
N VAL A 18 -9.09 34.59 -14.51
CA VAL A 18 -10.47 34.26 -14.11
C VAL A 18 -11.40 33.76 -15.21
N GLY A 19 -11.66 32.45 -15.21
CA GLY A 19 -12.83 31.87 -15.88
C GLY A 19 -12.72 30.37 -16.16
N GLY A 20 -12.98 29.54 -15.15
CA GLY A 20 -13.19 28.10 -15.33
C GLY A 20 -12.32 27.27 -14.40
N VAL A 21 -12.95 26.53 -13.49
CA VAL A 21 -12.30 25.44 -12.75
C VAL A 21 -11.53 24.60 -13.76
N PRO A 22 -10.21 24.34 -13.59
CA PRO A 22 -9.44 23.54 -14.53
C PRO A 22 -9.98 22.10 -14.60
N THR A 23 -10.97 21.86 -15.46
CA THR A 23 -11.63 20.55 -15.62
C THR A 23 -10.64 19.49 -16.09
N GLY A 24 -9.56 19.90 -16.77
CA GLY A 24 -8.52 19.02 -17.26
C GLY A 24 -7.75 18.30 -16.14
N ASP A 25 -7.53 18.94 -14.99
CA ASP A 25 -6.84 18.27 -13.87
C ASP A 25 -7.76 17.28 -13.17
N LEU A 26 -9.05 17.59 -13.07
CA LEU A 26 -10.05 16.69 -12.50
C LEU A 26 -10.33 15.49 -13.42
N ASP A 27 -10.44 15.71 -14.73
CA ASP A 27 -10.61 14.63 -15.71
C ASP A 27 -9.35 13.75 -15.79
N ALA A 28 -8.16 14.34 -15.68
CA ALA A 28 -6.91 13.60 -15.58
C ALA A 28 -6.87 12.76 -14.29
N ARG A 29 -7.29 13.31 -13.16
CA ARG A 29 -7.40 12.60 -11.88
C ARG A 29 -8.46 11.50 -11.89
N ILE A 30 -9.62 11.71 -12.51
CA ILE A 30 -10.69 10.71 -12.64
C ILE A 30 -10.22 9.57 -13.55
N ARG A 31 -9.54 9.86 -14.66
CA ARG A 31 -8.96 8.83 -15.55
C ARG A 31 -7.85 8.05 -14.84
N ALA A 32 -6.96 8.74 -14.12
CA ALA A 32 -5.90 8.10 -13.33
C ALA A 32 -6.46 7.25 -12.16
N ALA A 33 -7.60 7.64 -11.59
CA ALA A 33 -8.28 6.88 -10.55
C ALA A 33 -9.04 5.66 -11.12
N ARG A 34 -9.67 5.78 -12.29
CA ARG A 34 -10.37 4.67 -12.97
C ARG A 34 -9.41 3.60 -13.48
N GLN A 35 -8.21 3.97 -13.94
CA GLN A 35 -7.19 3.00 -14.37
C GLN A 35 -6.63 2.16 -13.21
N LYS A 36 -6.73 2.65 -11.96
CA LYS A 36 -6.38 1.91 -10.75
C LYS A 36 -7.56 1.13 -10.14
N GLY A 37 -8.72 1.16 -10.78
CA GLY A 37 -9.98 0.58 -10.27
C GLY A 37 -10.55 -0.53 -11.14
N GLY A 38 -9.75 -1.14 -12.01
CA GLY A 38 -10.15 -2.30 -12.82
C GLY A 38 -9.83 -3.60 -12.10
N TYR A 39 -10.87 -4.30 -11.65
CA TYR A 39 -10.92 -5.72 -11.26
C TYR A 39 -9.58 -6.37 -10.84
N GLY A 40 -9.37 -6.43 -9.53
CA GLY A 40 -8.33 -7.26 -8.92
C GLY A 40 -7.32 -6.48 -8.12
N GLU A 41 -7.77 -5.64 -7.18
CA GLU A 41 -6.83 -5.00 -6.28
C GLU A 41 -7.44 -4.72 -4.91
N TYR A 42 -7.48 -5.76 -4.06
CA TYR A 42 -7.41 -5.59 -2.60
C TYR A 42 -6.01 -5.05 -2.25
N GLN A 43 -5.63 -3.89 -2.78
CA GLN A 43 -4.47 -3.14 -2.31
C GLN A 43 -5.00 -1.91 -1.60
N THR A 44 -5.20 -2.08 -0.31
CA THR A 44 -5.26 -0.97 0.64
C THR A 44 -3.93 -0.24 0.54
N LYS A 45 -3.92 0.92 -0.14
CA LYS A 45 -2.72 1.77 -0.24
C LYS A 45 -2.20 2.08 1.17
N PRO A 46 -0.90 1.92 1.45
CA PRO A 46 -0.36 2.24 2.76
C PRO A 46 -0.35 3.76 2.93
N LYS A 47 -1.25 4.28 3.78
CA LYS A 47 -1.08 5.58 4.40
C LYS A 47 -0.23 5.34 5.64
N GLU A 48 0.98 5.90 5.65
CA GLU A 48 2.10 5.59 6.54
C GLU A 48 1.83 5.73 8.06
N HIS A 49 0.67 6.21 8.49
CA HIS A 49 0.33 6.37 9.91
C HIS A 49 -0.82 5.48 10.42
N LEU A 50 -1.42 4.60 9.59
CA LEU A 50 -2.42 3.58 10.00
C LEU A 50 -1.82 2.16 10.09
N SER A 51 -0.48 2.08 10.13
CA SER A 51 0.34 0.92 9.76
C SER A 51 -0.01 -0.38 10.52
N GLY A 52 -0.39 -0.34 11.79
CA GLY A 52 -0.72 -1.54 12.57
C GLY A 52 -2.10 -2.14 12.24
N HIS A 53 -3.15 -1.34 12.36
CA HIS A 53 -4.54 -1.79 12.19
C HIS A 53 -4.86 -2.16 10.73
N ALA A 54 -4.33 -1.42 9.75
CA ALA A 54 -4.54 -1.70 8.35
C ALA A 54 -3.84 -2.99 7.89
N LYS A 55 -2.68 -3.33 8.47
CA LYS A 55 -2.00 -4.60 8.21
C LYS A 55 -2.74 -5.77 8.85
N ALA A 56 -3.18 -5.60 10.10
CA ALA A 56 -3.95 -6.63 10.82
C ALA A 56 -5.28 -6.96 10.12
N SER A 57 -6.00 -5.95 9.62
CA SER A 57 -7.27 -6.17 8.92
C SER A 57 -7.10 -6.92 7.60
N ARG A 58 -6.03 -6.62 6.84
CA ARG A 58 -5.70 -7.35 5.62
C ARG A 58 -5.40 -8.82 5.91
N LEU A 59 -4.56 -9.08 6.91
CA LEU A 59 -4.14 -10.43 7.26
C LEU A 59 -5.32 -11.27 7.77
N GLY A 60 -6.21 -10.67 8.58
CA GLY A 60 -7.45 -11.31 9.02
C GLY A 60 -8.43 -11.59 7.87
N THR A 61 -8.54 -10.68 6.90
CA THR A 61 -9.43 -10.85 5.74
C THR A 61 -8.93 -11.97 4.82
N GLU A 62 -7.62 -12.03 4.57
CA GLU A 62 -7.00 -13.12 3.80
C GLU A 62 -7.19 -14.48 4.48
N PHE A 63 -7.08 -14.53 5.81
CA PHE A 63 -7.33 -15.74 6.59
C PHE A 63 -8.79 -16.22 6.50
N ILE A 64 -9.75 -15.32 6.72
CA ILE A 64 -11.18 -15.64 6.64
C ILE A 64 -11.56 -16.06 5.22
N ALA A 65 -11.02 -15.38 4.20
CA ALA A 65 -11.25 -15.73 2.79
C ALA A 65 -10.78 -17.15 2.47
N ALA A 66 -9.60 -17.57 2.96
CA ALA A 66 -9.10 -18.92 2.76
C ALA A 66 -10.03 -19.99 3.36
N ILE A 67 -10.54 -19.76 4.57
CA ILE A 67 -11.49 -20.67 5.24
C ILE A 67 -12.81 -20.74 4.46
N LEU A 68 -13.36 -19.60 4.05
CA LEU A 68 -14.61 -19.55 3.29
C LEU A 68 -14.48 -20.26 1.94
N VAL A 69 -13.38 -20.06 1.22
CA VAL A 69 -13.11 -20.75 -0.05
C VAL A 69 -12.95 -22.25 0.17
N GLY A 70 -12.15 -22.69 1.16
CA GLY A 70 -11.98 -24.10 1.49
C GLY A 70 -13.30 -24.78 1.91
N GLY A 71 -14.09 -24.11 2.75
CA GLY A 71 -15.40 -24.58 3.19
C GLY A 71 -16.41 -24.64 2.04
N PHE A 72 -16.45 -23.65 1.16
CA PHE A 72 -17.33 -23.65 -0.01
C PHE A 72 -16.98 -24.80 -0.97
N ILE A 73 -15.70 -24.98 -1.29
CA ILE A 73 -15.25 -26.08 -2.16
C ILE A 73 -15.53 -27.44 -1.50
N GLY A 74 -15.22 -27.58 -0.20
CA GLY A 74 -15.48 -28.80 0.55
C GLY A 74 -16.96 -29.17 0.61
N TYR A 75 -17.84 -28.19 0.80
CA TYR A 75 -19.29 -28.39 0.81
C TYR A 75 -19.83 -28.87 -0.55
N PHE A 76 -19.38 -28.25 -1.65
CA PHE A 76 -19.77 -28.69 -3.00
C PHE A 76 -19.24 -30.10 -3.32
N ALA A 77 -18.02 -30.42 -2.88
CA ALA A 77 -17.44 -31.75 -3.04
C ALA A 77 -18.24 -32.82 -2.27
N ASP A 78 -18.58 -32.56 -1.01
CA ASP A 78 -19.39 -33.49 -0.21
C ASP A 78 -20.78 -33.73 -0.84
N MET A 79 -21.41 -32.68 -1.39
CA MET A 79 -22.70 -32.80 -2.06
C MET A 79 -22.62 -33.64 -3.35
N ALA A 80 -21.56 -33.47 -4.14
CA ALA A 80 -21.39 -34.19 -5.39
C ALA A 80 -21.10 -35.69 -5.17
N MET A 81 -20.40 -36.03 -4.10
CA MET A 81 -20.01 -37.40 -3.77
C MET A 81 -21.01 -38.12 -2.84
N GLY A 82 -22.00 -37.41 -2.30
CA GLY A 82 -22.95 -37.96 -1.33
C GLY A 82 -22.29 -38.43 -0.03
N THR A 83 -21.08 -37.94 0.26
CA THR A 83 -20.32 -38.29 1.44
C THR A 83 -20.84 -37.54 2.66
N THR A 84 -20.76 -38.18 3.84
CA THR A 84 -20.78 -37.45 5.13
C THR A 84 -19.67 -36.40 5.13
N PRO A 85 -19.69 -35.34 5.97
CA PRO A 85 -18.97 -34.07 5.74
C PRO A 85 -17.44 -34.18 5.94
N TRP A 86 -16.81 -35.12 5.25
CA TRP A 86 -15.41 -35.50 5.32
C TRP A 86 -14.58 -34.60 4.42
N PHE A 87 -15.04 -34.29 3.20
CA PHE A 87 -14.31 -33.36 2.34
C PHE A 87 -14.37 -31.94 2.90
N LEU A 88 -15.50 -31.51 3.45
CA LEU A 88 -15.61 -30.26 4.17
C LEU A 88 -14.64 -30.22 5.35
N LEU A 89 -14.58 -31.27 6.17
CA LEU A 89 -13.65 -31.33 7.31
C LEU A 89 -12.19 -31.19 6.86
N VAL A 90 -11.77 -31.98 5.85
CA VAL A 90 -10.40 -31.95 5.33
C VAL A 90 -10.09 -30.61 4.68
N MET A 91 -10.96 -30.07 3.83
CA MET A 91 -10.73 -28.79 3.14
C MET A 91 -10.73 -27.60 4.10
N VAL A 92 -11.52 -27.62 5.16
CA VAL A 92 -11.46 -26.60 6.22
C VAL A 92 -10.14 -26.68 6.98
N LEU A 93 -9.68 -27.89 7.33
CA LEU A 93 -8.36 -28.07 7.98
C LEU A 93 -7.23 -27.58 7.08
N VAL A 94 -7.25 -27.94 5.79
CA VAL A 94 -6.26 -27.47 4.81
C VAL A 94 -6.31 -25.95 4.67
N GLY A 95 -7.51 -25.37 4.56
CA GLY A 95 -7.70 -23.92 4.50
C GLY A 95 -7.21 -23.20 5.75
N PHE A 96 -7.42 -23.78 6.93
CA PHE A 96 -6.91 -23.27 8.20
C PHE A 96 -5.37 -23.30 8.25
N VAL A 97 -4.76 -24.43 7.90
CA VAL A 97 -3.29 -24.57 7.85
C VAL A 97 -2.70 -23.57 6.85
N ALA A 98 -3.27 -23.47 5.65
CA ALA A 98 -2.85 -22.49 4.65
C ALA A 98 -2.98 -21.05 5.17
N GLY A 99 -4.07 -20.74 5.86
CA GLY A 99 -4.30 -19.44 6.50
C GLY A 99 -3.25 -19.11 7.57
N VAL A 100 -2.97 -20.03 8.49
CA VAL A 100 -1.93 -19.87 9.51
C VAL A 100 -0.56 -19.67 8.88
N LEU A 101 -0.22 -20.46 7.85
CA LEU A 101 1.03 -20.31 7.12
C LEU A 101 1.16 -18.93 6.45
N ASN A 102 0.07 -18.37 5.91
CA ASN A 102 0.07 -17.02 5.34
C ASN A 102 0.33 -15.95 6.41
N VAL A 103 -0.31 -16.07 7.58
CA VAL A 103 -0.12 -15.16 8.73
C VAL A 103 1.32 -15.18 9.22
N VAL A 104 1.86 -16.38 9.48
CA VAL A 104 3.25 -16.55 9.95
C VAL A 104 4.23 -16.01 8.92
N ARG A 105 3.98 -16.24 7.62
CA ARG A 105 4.82 -15.71 6.55
C ARG A 105 4.81 -14.19 6.49
N ALA A 106 3.65 -13.56 6.69
CA ALA A 106 3.54 -12.11 6.74
C ALA A 106 4.28 -11.53 7.96
N ALA A 107 4.11 -12.15 9.13
CA ALA A 107 4.83 -11.75 10.34
C ALA A 107 6.35 -11.91 10.19
N ALA A 108 6.83 -13.00 9.58
CA ALA A 108 8.25 -13.24 9.33
C ALA A 108 8.87 -12.16 8.42
N ARG A 109 8.15 -11.71 7.39
CA ARG A 109 8.61 -10.61 6.51
C ARG A 109 8.76 -9.30 7.30
N MET A 110 7.80 -8.98 8.16
CA MET A 110 7.84 -7.78 8.99
C MET A 110 9.03 -7.80 9.97
N ASN A 111 9.32 -8.96 10.57
CA ASN A 111 10.48 -9.12 11.46
C ASN A 111 11.81 -9.05 10.70
N ALA A 112 11.87 -9.58 9.47
CA ALA A 112 13.07 -9.53 8.65
C ALA A 112 13.44 -8.09 8.24
N GLU A 113 12.44 -7.23 7.97
CA GLU A 113 12.67 -5.81 7.70
C GLU A 113 13.18 -5.04 8.92
N ALA A 114 12.75 -5.42 10.13
CA ALA A 114 13.19 -4.80 11.38
C ALA A 114 14.65 -5.14 11.79
N ILE A 115 15.27 -6.16 11.17
CA ILE A 115 16.66 -6.57 11.45
C ILE A 115 17.67 -5.81 10.55
N ILE A 116 17.22 -5.14 9.48
CA ILE A 116 18.11 -4.44 8.50
C ILE A 116 18.31 -2.95 8.85
N THR A 117 17.92 -2.50 10.03
CA THR A 117 18.45 -1.25 10.61
C THR A 117 19.55 -1.60 11.64
N PRO A 118 20.80 -1.86 11.20
CA PRO A 118 21.97 -1.80 12.07
C PRO A 118 22.40 -0.33 12.27
N ASP A 119 21.45 0.57 12.50
CA ASP A 119 21.71 1.91 13.04
C ASP A 119 21.50 1.88 14.56
N MET A 120 22.10 0.87 15.20
CA MET A 120 22.51 1.00 16.59
C MET A 120 23.51 2.15 16.62
N ASP A 121 22.97 3.37 16.73
CA ASP A 121 23.62 4.55 17.25
C ASP A 121 24.18 4.17 18.62
N LEU A 122 25.41 3.63 18.60
CA LEU A 122 26.30 3.60 19.74
C LEU A 122 26.46 5.07 20.12
N GLY A 123 25.60 5.49 21.06
CA GLY A 123 25.54 6.86 21.54
C GLY A 123 26.95 7.38 21.76
N PRO A 124 27.18 8.67 21.44
CA PRO A 124 28.48 9.23 21.13
C PRO A 124 29.52 8.66 22.08
N GLU A 125 30.42 7.85 21.53
CA GLU A 125 31.62 7.36 22.21
C GLU A 125 32.18 8.56 22.94
N ALA A 126 31.98 8.58 24.27
CA ALA A 126 32.55 9.58 25.11
C ALA A 126 34.05 9.30 25.07
N HIS A 127 34.72 9.90 24.09
CA HIS A 127 36.12 10.26 24.15
C HIS A 127 36.25 11.06 25.44
N ARG A 128 36.52 10.33 26.52
CA ARG A 128 37.18 10.89 27.68
C ARG A 128 38.57 11.20 27.16
N ASP A 129 38.82 12.49 26.98
CA ASP A 129 40.14 13.04 26.74
C ASP A 129 40.90 12.98 28.08
N ASP A 130 41.32 11.78 28.45
CA ASP A 130 42.37 11.56 29.44
C ASP A 130 43.74 11.62 28.74
N ALA A 131 44.19 12.81 28.35
CA ALA A 131 45.62 13.13 28.22
C ALA A 131 45.84 14.61 27.86
N ASP A 132 46.87 15.18 28.47
CA ASP A 132 47.50 16.48 28.22
C ASP A 132 46.75 17.74 28.70
N GLY A 133 47.34 18.62 29.51
CA GLY A 133 48.72 18.69 29.96
C GLY A 133 48.99 20.04 30.64
N LYS A 134 49.99 19.99 31.53
CA LYS A 134 50.71 21.08 32.22
C LYS A 134 50.03 21.77 33.41
#